data_AF-A0A358Q581-F1
#
_entry.id   AF-A0A358Q581-F1
#
_cell.length_a   1.000
_cell.length_b   1.000
_cell.length_c   1.000
_cell.angle_alpha   90.00
_cell.angle_beta   90.00
_cell.angle_gamma   90.00
#
_symmetry.space_group_name_H-M   'P 1'
#
loop_
_entity.id
_entity.type
_entity.pdbx_description
1 polymer ?
#
loop_
_entity_poly.entity_id
_entity_poly.type
_entity_poly.pdbx_seq_one_letter_code
_entity_poly.pdbx_strand_id
1 'polypeptide(L)' 'MEVEVDEITKAFILLVRTGVFMRIAFCFLRMMGDEDESSMYKKRAIYAGVFYIIAESIWQLKDIVFYYYT' A
#
# COMPACT_ATOMS: atom_id res chain seq x y z
N MET A 1 -2.94 -27.24 6.77
CA MET A 1 -3.29 -25.97 7.44
C MET A 1 -2.29 -24.85 7.15
N GLU A 2 -0.98 -25.10 7.01
CA GLU A 2 -0.02 -24.02 6.67
C GLU A 2 -0.23 -23.41 5.27
N VAL A 3 -0.57 -24.24 4.26
CA VAL A 3 -0.74 -23.79 2.87
C VAL A 3 -1.94 -22.84 2.66
N GLU A 4 -3.06 -23.08 3.38
CA GLU A 4 -4.26 -22.24 3.26
C GLU A 4 -4.02 -20.84 3.85
N VAL A 5 -3.25 -20.73 4.93
CA VAL A 5 -2.99 -19.44 5.59
C VAL A 5 -2.06 -18.57 4.74
N ASP A 6 -1.13 -19.19 4.00
CA ASP A 6 -0.22 -18.50 3.08
C ASP A 6 -0.94 -17.94 1.84
N GLU A 7 -1.89 -18.69 1.27
CA GLU A 7 -2.69 -18.20 0.15
C GLU A 7 -3.60 -17.04 0.58
N ILE A 8 -4.23 -17.14 1.75
CA ILE A 8 -5.04 -16.05 2.32
C ILE A 8 -4.15 -14.83 2.58
N THR A 9 -2.96 -15.04 3.13
CA THR A 9 -1.98 -13.96 3.37
C THR A 9 -1.58 -13.26 2.08
N LYS A 10 -1.22 -14.00 1.03
CA LYS A 10 -0.89 -13.43 -0.29
C LYS A 10 -2.07 -12.69 -0.91
N ALA A 11 -3.30 -13.21 -0.76
CA ALA A 11 -4.50 -12.55 -1.24
C ALA A 11 -4.72 -11.21 -0.53
N PHE A 12 -4.54 -11.14 0.79
CA PHE A 12 -4.63 -9.90 1.56
C PHE A 12 -3.56 -8.88 1.15
N ILE A 13 -2.30 -9.31 0.97
CA ILE A 13 -1.22 -8.43 0.49
C ILE A 13 -1.56 -7.85 -0.87
N LEU A 14 -2.05 -8.69 -1.79
CA LEU A 14 -2.41 -8.25 -3.14
C LEU A 14 -3.62 -7.30 -3.15
N LEU A 15 -4.59 -7.51 -2.25
CA LEU A 15 -5.75 -6.64 -2.07
C LEU A 15 -5.34 -5.27 -1.52
N VAL A 16 -4.44 -5.25 -0.52
CA VAL A 16 -3.85 -4.06 0.07
C VAL A 16 -3.04 -3.26 -0.97
N ARG A 17 -2.29 -3.96 -1.83
CA ARG A 17 -1.55 -3.36 -2.95
C ARG A 17 -2.43 -2.75 -4.03
N THR A 18 -3.48 -3.46 -4.41
CA THR A 18 -4.45 -2.98 -5.41
C THR A 18 -5.24 -1.77 -4.88
N GLY A 19 -5.62 -1.79 -3.60
CA GLY A 19 -6.34 -0.69 -2.94
C GLY A 19 -5.51 0.60 -2.86
N VAL A 20 -4.19 0.50 -2.67
CA VAL A 20 -3.33 1.68 -2.66
C VAL A 20 -3.01 2.18 -4.06
N PHE A 21 -2.85 1.28 -5.03
CA PHE A 21 -2.74 1.70 -6.43
C PHE A 21 -3.96 2.54 -6.86
N MET A 22 -5.16 2.13 -6.43
CA MET A 22 -6.40 2.89 -6.66
C MET A 22 -6.41 4.26 -5.96
N ARG A 23 -5.91 4.36 -4.72
CA ARG A 23 -5.79 5.63 -3.98
C ARG A 23 -4.80 6.60 -4.64
N ILE A 24 -3.66 6.10 -5.10
CA ILE A 24 -2.65 6.91 -5.81
C ILE A 24 -3.19 7.34 -7.17
N ALA A 25 -3.77 6.42 -7.94
CA ALA A 25 -4.39 6.72 -9.22
C ALA A 25 -5.51 7.76 -9.08
N PHE A 26 -6.37 7.64 -8.05
CA PHE A 26 -7.42 8.62 -7.78
C PHE A 26 -6.87 10.02 -7.45
N CYS A 27 -5.79 10.12 -6.67
CA CYS A 27 -5.15 11.41 -6.41
C CYS A 27 -4.52 12.01 -7.67
N PHE A 28 -3.89 11.19 -8.52
CA PHE A 28 -3.32 11.63 -9.78
C PHE A 28 -4.40 12.09 -10.78
N LEU A 29 -5.49 11.33 -10.93
CA LEU A 29 -6.63 11.70 -11.76
C LEU A 29 -7.26 13.02 -11.31
N ARG A 30 -7.43 13.20 -9.99
CA ARG A 30 -7.99 14.44 -9.42
C ARG A 30 -7.04 15.63 -9.57
N MET A 31 -5.73 15.42 -9.53
CA MET A 31 -4.73 16.46 -9.81
C MET A 31 -4.74 16.94 -11.26
N MET A 32 -5.11 16.10 -12.23
CA MET A 32 -5.22 16.52 -13.63
C MET A 32 -6.44 17.39 -13.91
N GLY A 33 -7.43 17.44 -13.00
CA GLY A 33 -8.67 18.19 -13.19
C GLY A 33 -8.69 19.60 -12.58
N ASP A 34 -7.71 19.96 -11.73
CA ASP A 34 -7.74 21.22 -10.98
C ASP A 34 -6.32 21.66 -10.55
N GLU A 35 -5.74 22.64 -11.26
CA GLU A 35 -4.34 23.07 -11.06
C GLU A 35 -4.15 23.95 -9.81
N ASP A 36 -5.18 24.70 -9.39
CA ASP A 36 -5.11 25.70 -8.32
C ASP A 36 -5.14 25.10 -6.89
N GLU A 37 -5.85 23.99 -6.63
CA GLU A 37 -5.77 23.27 -5.34
C GLU A 37 -4.72 22.14 -5.31
N SER A 38 -3.98 21.93 -6.41
CA SER A 38 -3.10 20.77 -6.62
C SER A 38 -2.03 20.59 -5.53
N SER A 39 -1.56 21.67 -4.91
CA SER A 39 -0.49 21.64 -3.90
C SER A 39 -0.92 20.96 -2.59
N MET A 40 -2.19 21.12 -2.19
CA MET A 40 -2.70 20.56 -0.94
C MET A 40 -3.05 19.07 -1.11
N TYR A 41 -3.60 18.69 -2.26
CA TYR A 41 -3.90 17.29 -2.56
C TYR A 41 -2.63 16.45 -2.83
N LYS A 42 -1.58 17.04 -3.43
CA LYS A 42 -0.25 16.40 -3.55
C LYS A 42 0.28 15.94 -2.19
N LYS A 43 0.27 16.82 -1.19
CA LYS A 43 0.73 16.48 0.16
C LYS A 43 -0.08 15.31 0.73
N ARG A 44 -1.40 15.34 0.60
CA ARG A 44 -2.29 14.28 1.12
C ARG A 44 -2.05 12.93 0.43
N ALA A 45 -1.82 12.94 -0.88
CA ALA A 45 -1.48 11.74 -1.66
C ALA A 45 -0.13 11.15 -1.23
N ILE A 46 0.87 12.01 -1.01
CA ILE A 46 2.20 11.60 -0.56
C ILE A 46 2.13 11.01 0.85
N TYR A 47 1.45 11.66 1.80
CA TYR A 47 1.29 11.11 3.15
C TYR A 47 0.54 9.77 3.16
N ALA A 48 -0.48 9.60 2.31
CA ALA A 48 -1.17 8.32 2.16
C ALA A 48 -0.27 7.23 1.53
N GLY A 49 0.56 7.60 0.55
CA GLY A 49 1.54 6.71 -0.06
C GLY A 49 2.66 6.29 0.90
N VAL A 50 3.18 7.24 1.70
CA VAL A 50 4.21 6.96 2.72
C VAL A 50 3.68 6.04 3.81
N PHE A 51 2.45 6.29 4.30
CA PHE A 51 1.80 5.40 5.26
C PHE A 51 1.66 3.98 4.71
N TYR A 52 1.32 3.84 3.43
CA TYR A 52 1.23 2.55 2.78
C TYR A 52 2.58 1.82 2.67
N ILE A 53 3.65 2.53 2.28
CA ILE A 53 5.00 1.96 2.20
C ILE A 53 5.45 1.43 3.56
N ILE A 54 5.15 2.16 4.64
CA ILE A 54 5.45 1.72 6.01
C ILE A 54 4.64 0.46 6.36
N ALA A 55 3.36 0.40 5.98
CA ALA A 55 2.51 -0.77 6.21
C ALA A 55 2.98 -2.03 5.46
N GLU A 56 3.42 -1.89 4.20
CA GLU A 56 4.04 -3.00 3.45
C GLU A 56 5.37 -3.44 4.07
N SER A 57 6.16 -2.49 4.58
CA SER A 57 7.46 -2.77 5.21
C SER A 57 7.30 -3.66 6.46
N ILE A 58 6.20 -3.52 7.21
CA ILE A 58 5.90 -4.38 8.36
C ILE A 58 5.71 -5.84 7.92
N TRP A 59 5.01 -6.05 6.80
CA TRP A 59 4.82 -7.39 6.24
C TRP A 59 6.12 -8.00 5.73
N GLN A 60 6.96 -7.22 5.04
CA GLN A 60 8.30 -7.68 4.66
C GLN A 60 9.16 -8.05 5.87
N LEU A 61 9.12 -7.25 6.94
CA LEU A 61 9.83 -7.55 8.18
C LEU A 61 9.32 -8.84 8.84
N LYS A 62 8.01 -9.06 8.88
CA LYS A 62 7.41 -10.30 9.38
C LYS A 62 7.91 -11.52 8.60
N ASP A 63 8.02 -11.43 7.27
CA ASP A 63 8.54 -12.50 6.43
C ASP A 63 10.02 -12.79 6.70
N ILE A 64 10.85 -11.75 6.82
CA ILE A 64 12.29 -11.89 7.14
C ILE A 64 12.48 -12.55 8.51
N VAL A 65 11.67 -12.17 9.51
CA VAL A 65 11.72 -12.75 10.85
C VAL A 65 11.28 -14.21 10.86
N PHE A 66 10.19 -14.54 10.16
CA PHE A 66 9.71 -15.92 10.05
C PHE A 66 10.71 -16.82 9.30
N TYR A 67 11.36 -16.30 8.26
CA TYR A 67 12.42 -17.01 7.54
C TYR A 67 13.62 -17.32 8.45
N TYR A 68 13.97 -16.43 9.37
CA TYR A 68 15.14 -16.60 10.24
C TYR A 68 14.91 -17.55 11.42
N TYR A 69 13.66 -17.71 11.87
CA TYR A 69 13.29 -18.57 13.00
C TYR A 69 12.86 -19.99 12.60
N THR A 70 12.95 -20.34 11.31
CA THR A 70 12.77 -21.70 10.77
C THR A 70 14.12 -22.36 10.57
#